data_AF-A0A7S1RWC4-F1
#
_entry.id   AF-A0A7S1RWC4-F1
#
_cell.length_a   1.000
_cell.length_b   1.000
_cell.length_c   1.000
_cell.angle_alpha   90.00
_cell.angle_beta   90.00
_cell.angle_gamma   90.00
#
_symmetry.space_group_name_H-M   'P 1'
#
loop_
_entity.id
_entity.type
_entity.pdbx_description
1 polymer ?
#
loop_
_entity_poly.entity_id
_entity_poly.type
_entity_poly.pdbx_seq_one_letter_code
_entity_poly.pdbx_strand_id
1 'polypeptide(L)'
;FGSSFGSPGPPVPLRPVSSTHQSPAAMDSSEAQKQIEQMTSFILSEATDKAQEIQKRGEEEFSIEVHRLITEQKEKVRQTYERKVKQIETQYAIAKSMAINKQRLEKIKARQEVMGKVSEDVRKKLTEAMKDQAKSKAFVTKLIVQGLLMLLEPSVVVRCRECDKALVSSCLEQAAADYAA
;
A
#
# COMPACT_ATOMS: atom_id res chain seq x y z
N PHE A 1 33.40 -20.66 2.60
CA PHE A 1 34.17 -21.92 2.75
C PHE A 1 34.40 -22.50 1.38
N GLY A 2 35.61 -22.29 0.84
CA GLY A 2 35.98 -22.62 -0.53
C GLY A 2 37.35 -22.02 -0.82
N SER A 3 38.37 -22.63 -0.24
CA SER A 3 39.77 -22.26 -0.41
C SER A 3 40.27 -22.75 -1.78
N SER A 4 40.36 -21.87 -2.77
CA SER A 4 41.15 -22.16 -3.97
C SER A 4 42.62 -21.87 -3.66
N PHE A 5 43.32 -22.89 -3.16
CA PHE A 5 44.78 -22.90 -3.19
C PHE A 5 45.23 -22.82 -4.64
N GLY A 6 45.81 -21.68 -5.01
CA GLY A 6 46.50 -21.53 -6.30
C GLY A 6 47.68 -22.50 -6.34
N SER A 7 47.71 -23.33 -7.40
CA SER A 7 48.75 -24.32 -7.66
C SER A 7 50.16 -23.70 -7.61
N PRO A 8 51.17 -24.43 -7.11
CA PRO A 8 52.55 -23.96 -7.15
C PRO A 8 53.00 -23.85 -8.61
N GLY A 9 53.53 -22.68 -8.99
CA GLY A 9 54.14 -22.48 -10.30
C GLY A 9 55.32 -23.43 -10.53
N PRO A 10 55.66 -23.73 -11.80
CA PRO A 10 56.70 -24.70 -12.12
C PRO A 10 58.06 -24.27 -11.56
N PRO A 11 58.92 -25.23 -11.16
CA PRO A 11 60.23 -24.92 -10.61
C PRO A 11 61.09 -24.23 -11.68
N VAL A 12 61.70 -23.11 -11.31
CA VAL A 12 62.66 -22.38 -12.15
C VAL A 12 63.88 -23.29 -12.37
N PRO A 13 64.38 -23.47 -13.61
CA PRO A 13 65.53 -24.33 -13.84
C PRO A 13 66.76 -23.76 -13.15
N LEU A 14 67.38 -24.56 -12.28
CA LEU A 14 68.69 -24.24 -11.71
C LEU A 14 69.71 -24.26 -12.86
N ARG A 15 70.26 -23.09 -13.21
CA ARG A 15 71.39 -23.01 -14.15
C ARG A 15 72.59 -23.78 -13.57
N PRO A 16 73.36 -24.49 -14.40
CA PRO A 16 74.53 -25.22 -13.91
C PRO A 16 75.57 -24.21 -13.46
N VAL A 17 75.92 -24.27 -12.17
CA VAL A 17 77.10 -23.58 -11.63
C VAL A 17 78.32 -24.28 -12.24
N SER A 18 78.98 -23.60 -13.18
CA SER A 18 80.25 -24.03 -13.72
C SER A 18 81.27 -23.98 -12.58
N SER A 19 81.68 -25.14 -12.09
CA SER A 19 82.77 -25.30 -11.13
C SER A 19 84.09 -24.99 -11.83
N THR A 20 84.56 -23.76 -11.70
CA THR A 20 85.97 -23.43 -11.89
C THR A 20 86.52 -23.03 -10.52
N HIS A 21 87.10 -24.01 -9.82
CA HIS A 21 87.95 -23.76 -8.66
C HIS A 21 89.19 -23.00 -9.15
N GLN A 22 89.33 -21.74 -8.75
CA GLN A 22 90.60 -21.03 -8.78
C GLN A 22 90.88 -20.44 -7.40
N SER A 23 92.07 -20.76 -6.89
CA SER A 23 92.65 -20.45 -5.57
C SER A 23 92.54 -18.97 -5.15
N PRO A 24 92.68 -18.65 -3.84
CA PRO A 24 92.37 -17.32 -3.31
C PRO A 24 93.49 -16.35 -3.67
N ALA A 25 93.34 -15.65 -4.80
CA ALA A 25 94.03 -14.39 -5.01
C ALA A 25 93.30 -13.33 -4.17
N ALA A 26 94.05 -12.61 -3.33
CA ALA A 26 93.52 -11.50 -2.55
C ALA A 26 92.80 -10.51 -3.48
N MET A 27 91.46 -10.47 -3.39
CA MET A 27 90.66 -9.45 -4.07
C MET A 27 91.15 -8.08 -3.63
N ASP A 28 91.35 -7.17 -4.60
CA ASP A 28 91.65 -5.79 -4.31
C ASP A 28 90.50 -5.19 -3.49
N SER A 29 90.81 -4.51 -2.38
CA SER A 29 89.81 -4.00 -1.42
C SER A 29 88.78 -3.07 -2.08
N SER A 30 89.15 -2.46 -3.22
CA SER A 30 88.30 -1.61 -4.05
C SER A 30 87.21 -2.39 -4.81
N GLU A 31 87.51 -3.59 -5.29
CA GLU A 31 86.56 -4.43 -6.02
C GLU A 31 85.54 -5.07 -5.08
N ALA A 32 85.97 -5.49 -3.89
CA ALA A 32 85.09 -5.98 -2.83
C ALA A 32 84.09 -4.90 -2.38
N GLN A 33 84.54 -3.64 -2.25
CA GLN A 33 83.67 -2.52 -1.86
C GLN A 33 82.58 -2.24 -2.91
N LYS A 34 82.94 -2.26 -4.20
CA LYS A 34 81.98 -2.08 -5.31
C LYS A 34 80.93 -3.19 -5.36
N GLN A 35 81.32 -4.43 -5.06
CA GLN A 35 80.39 -5.55 -5.00
C GLN A 35 79.40 -5.41 -3.83
N ILE A 36 79.86 -4.94 -2.67
CA ILE A 36 79.00 -4.65 -1.51
C ILE A 36 78.01 -3.53 -1.82
N GLU A 37 78.45 -2.47 -2.51
CA GLU A 37 77.57 -1.38 -2.95
C GLU A 37 76.50 -1.88 -3.94
N GLN A 38 76.88 -2.73 -4.90
CA GLN A 38 75.95 -3.34 -5.84
C GLN A 38 74.93 -4.23 -5.13
N MET A 39 75.36 -5.04 -4.17
CA MET A 39 74.46 -5.86 -3.34
C MET A 39 73.51 -4.99 -2.51
N THR A 40 74.02 -3.90 -1.94
CA THR A 40 73.20 -2.96 -1.16
C THR A 40 72.15 -2.27 -2.04
N SER A 41 72.53 -1.85 -3.25
CA SER A 41 71.61 -1.26 -4.22
C SER A 41 70.53 -2.25 -4.66
N PHE A 42 70.88 -3.54 -4.81
CA PHE A 42 69.92 -4.58 -5.14
C PHE A 42 68.90 -4.76 -4.01
N ILE A 43 69.36 -4.85 -2.75
CA ILE A 43 68.48 -4.99 -1.57
C ILE A 43 67.54 -3.79 -1.45
N LEU A 44 68.03 -2.56 -1.68
CA LEU A 44 67.19 -1.36 -1.67
C LEU A 44 66.15 -1.34 -2.79
N SER A 45 66.54 -1.77 -4.00
CA SER A 45 65.60 -1.89 -5.12
C SER A 45 64.52 -2.92 -4.83
N GLU A 46 64.91 -4.11 -4.33
CA GLU A 46 63.98 -5.19 -3.99
C GLU A 46 63.01 -4.76 -2.87
N ALA A 47 63.50 -4.06 -1.85
CA ALA A 47 62.65 -3.50 -0.80
C ALA A 47 61.68 -2.44 -1.34
N THR A 48 62.12 -1.61 -2.28
CA THR A 48 61.28 -0.57 -2.92
C THR A 48 60.21 -1.19 -3.79
N ASP A 49 60.56 -2.18 -4.61
CA ASP A 49 59.61 -2.91 -5.45
C ASP A 49 58.57 -3.63 -4.59
N LYS A 50 58.99 -4.22 -3.47
CA LYS A 50 58.07 -4.85 -2.51
C LYS A 50 57.14 -3.85 -1.84
N ALA A 51 57.64 -2.68 -1.47
CA ALA A 51 56.82 -1.61 -0.91
C ALA A 51 55.77 -1.11 -1.92
N GLN A 52 56.17 -0.90 -3.17
CA GLN A 52 55.26 -0.50 -4.25
C GLN A 52 54.20 -1.57 -4.55
N GLU A 53 54.57 -2.85 -4.54
CA GLU A 53 53.63 -3.96 -4.71
C GLU A 53 52.58 -3.97 -3.59
N ILE A 54 53.00 -3.81 -2.33
CA ILE A 54 52.09 -3.74 -1.18
C ILE A 54 51.16 -2.53 -1.31
N GLN A 55 51.69 -1.37 -1.68
CA GLN A 55 50.89 -0.16 -1.85
C GLN A 55 49.84 -0.33 -2.96
N LYS A 56 50.25 -0.84 -4.13
CA LYS A 56 49.34 -1.08 -5.24
C LYS A 56 48.23 -2.06 -4.88
N ARG A 57 48.57 -3.16 -4.18
CA ARG A 57 47.56 -4.10 -3.67
C ARG A 57 46.62 -3.44 -2.68
N GLY A 58 47.13 -2.59 -1.78
CA GLY A 58 46.30 -1.84 -0.84
C GLY A 58 45.32 -0.88 -1.52
N GLU A 59 45.75 -0.21 -2.59
CA GLU A 59 44.89 0.68 -3.39
C GLU A 59 43.79 -0.10 -4.14
N GLU A 60 44.14 -1.26 -4.71
CA GLU A 60 43.19 -2.16 -5.37
C GLU A 60 42.14 -2.69 -4.37
N GLU A 61 42.58 -3.18 -3.21
CA GLU A 61 41.69 -3.68 -2.15
C GLU A 61 40.79 -2.56 -1.60
N PHE A 62 41.33 -1.37 -1.37
CA PHE A 62 40.55 -0.21 -0.94
C PHE A 62 39.45 0.13 -1.95
N SER A 63 39.80 0.21 -3.24
CA SER A 63 38.84 0.53 -4.30
C SER A 63 37.71 -0.51 -4.38
N ILE A 64 38.06 -1.80 -4.24
CA ILE A 64 37.07 -2.89 -4.24
C ILE A 64 36.14 -2.77 -3.04
N GLU A 65 36.68 -2.56 -1.83
CA GLU A 65 35.87 -2.53 -0.62
C GLU A 65 34.97 -1.29 -0.55
N VAL A 66 35.48 -0.13 -0.98
CA VAL A 66 34.67 1.10 -1.12
C VAL A 66 33.53 0.86 -2.11
N HIS A 67 33.81 0.27 -3.28
CA HIS A 67 32.78 -0.02 -4.27
C HIS A 67 31.72 -1.00 -3.74
N ARG A 68 32.15 -2.04 -3.02
CA ARG A 68 31.28 -3.02 -2.37
C ARG A 68 30.34 -2.34 -1.37
N LEU A 69 30.89 -1.51 -0.48
CA LEU A 69 30.12 -0.81 0.53
C LEU A 69 29.12 0.18 -0.08
N ILE A 70 29.54 0.96 -1.07
CA ILE A 70 28.65 1.90 -1.77
C ILE A 70 27.49 1.16 -2.44
N THR A 71 27.78 0.05 -3.12
CA THR A 71 26.77 -0.75 -3.80
C THR A 71 25.77 -1.36 -2.81
N GLU A 72 26.26 -1.89 -1.70
CA GLU A 72 25.43 -2.44 -0.63
C GLU A 72 24.50 -1.37 -0.01
N GLN A 73 25.02 -0.17 0.26
CA GLN A 73 24.22 0.92 0.82
C GLN A 73 23.22 1.47 -0.19
N LYS A 74 23.60 1.61 -1.47
CA LYS A 74 22.67 2.01 -2.53
C LYS A 74 21.50 1.03 -2.65
N GLU A 75 21.77 -0.26 -2.57
CA GLU A 75 20.74 -1.29 -2.64
C GLU A 75 19.81 -1.24 -1.41
N LYS A 76 20.36 -1.08 -0.20
CA LYS A 76 19.57 -0.85 1.02
C LYS A 76 18.65 0.37 0.89
N VAL A 77 19.19 1.50 0.42
CA VAL A 77 18.42 2.72 0.20
C VAL A 77 17.30 2.47 -0.82
N ARG A 78 17.62 1.88 -1.97
CA ARG A 78 16.64 1.54 -3.01
C ARG A 78 15.48 0.72 -2.46
N GLN A 79 15.76 -0.36 -1.74
CA GLN A 79 14.72 -1.21 -1.14
C GLN A 79 13.84 -0.47 -0.14
N THR A 80 14.40 0.44 0.67
CA THR A 80 13.59 1.24 1.61
C THR A 80 12.66 2.19 0.87
N TYR A 81 13.11 2.82 -0.22
CA TYR A 81 12.27 3.70 -1.03
C TYR A 81 11.20 2.93 -1.79
N GLU A 82 11.51 1.77 -2.36
CA GLU A 82 10.51 0.91 -3.01
C GLU A 82 9.39 0.49 -2.04
N ARG A 83 9.73 0.17 -0.79
CA ARG A 83 8.73 -0.12 0.26
C ARG A 83 7.88 1.11 0.59
N LYS A 84 8.49 2.29 0.73
CA LYS A 84 7.78 3.55 1.01
C LYS A 84 6.82 3.91 -0.13
N VAL A 85 7.24 3.75 -1.39
CA VAL A 85 6.38 4.01 -2.56
C VAL A 85 5.16 3.11 -2.53
N LYS A 86 5.33 1.80 -2.35
CA LYS A 86 4.21 0.84 -2.26
C LYS A 86 3.25 1.16 -1.10
N GLN A 87 3.78 1.60 0.04
CA GLN A 87 2.96 2.04 1.17
C GLN A 87 2.12 3.28 0.83
N ILE A 88 2.73 4.29 0.21
CA ILE A 88 2.04 5.51 -0.21
C ILE A 88 0.96 5.20 -1.25
N GLU A 89 1.27 4.36 -2.24
CA GLU A 89 0.28 3.94 -3.25
C GLU A 89 -0.93 3.26 -2.62
N THR A 90 -0.69 2.36 -1.67
CA THR A 90 -1.76 1.67 -0.93
C THR A 90 -2.58 2.64 -0.10
N GLN A 91 -1.93 3.55 0.63
CA GLN A 91 -2.61 4.58 1.42
C GLN A 91 -3.43 5.53 0.54
N TYR A 92 -2.90 5.90 -0.62
CA TYR A 92 -3.60 6.73 -1.59
C TYR A 92 -4.84 6.02 -2.15
N ALA A 93 -4.74 4.72 -2.49
CA ALA A 93 -5.87 3.92 -2.93
C ALA A 93 -6.96 3.82 -1.85
N ILE A 94 -6.58 3.60 -0.59
CA ILE A 94 -7.49 3.60 0.55
C ILE A 94 -8.17 4.97 0.68
N ALA A 95 -7.40 6.07 0.74
CA ALA A 95 -7.93 7.42 0.87
C ALA A 95 -8.90 7.78 -0.27
N LYS A 96 -8.55 7.42 -1.51
CA LYS A 96 -9.41 7.60 -2.69
C LYS A 96 -10.71 6.82 -2.55
N SER A 97 -10.65 5.54 -2.18
CA SER A 97 -11.85 4.71 -2.00
C SER A 97 -12.75 5.22 -0.87
N MET A 98 -12.16 5.66 0.26
CA MET A 98 -12.88 6.25 1.38
C MET A 98 -13.58 7.55 0.98
N ALA A 99 -12.91 8.43 0.23
CA ALA A 99 -13.49 9.67 -0.26
C ALA A 99 -14.70 9.42 -1.18
N ILE A 100 -14.58 8.48 -2.11
CA ILE A 100 -15.69 8.08 -2.99
C ILE A 100 -16.85 7.50 -2.18
N ASN A 101 -16.56 6.61 -1.22
CA ASN A 101 -17.61 6.01 -0.39
C ASN A 101 -18.31 7.06 0.48
N LYS A 102 -17.57 8.02 1.04
CA LYS A 102 -18.14 9.14 1.80
C LYS A 102 -19.10 9.96 0.93
N GLN A 103 -18.70 10.35 -0.28
CA GLN A 103 -19.57 11.07 -1.21
C GLN A 103 -20.83 10.27 -1.58
N ARG A 104 -20.69 8.95 -1.78
CA ARG A 104 -21.83 8.06 -2.04
C ARG A 104 -22.82 8.05 -0.87
N LEU A 105 -22.33 7.93 0.36
CA LEU A 105 -23.16 7.97 1.56
C LEU A 105 -23.84 9.32 1.75
N GLU A 106 -23.13 10.43 1.52
CA GLU A 106 -23.70 11.78 1.55
C GLU A 106 -24.83 11.95 0.54
N LYS A 107 -24.65 11.46 -0.69
CA LYS A 107 -25.71 11.47 -1.71
C LYS A 107 -26.93 10.67 -1.27
N ILE A 108 -26.74 9.47 -0.69
CA ILE A 108 -27.83 8.64 -0.19
C ILE A 108 -28.57 9.35 0.94
N LYS A 109 -27.83 9.93 1.90
CA LYS A 109 -28.39 10.69 3.02
C LYS A 109 -29.22 11.87 2.54
N ALA A 110 -28.70 12.68 1.62
CA ALA A 110 -29.42 13.81 1.05
C ALA A 110 -30.71 13.37 0.34
N ARG A 111 -30.67 12.25 -0.41
CA ARG A 111 -31.86 11.70 -1.06
C ARG A 111 -32.92 11.24 -0.03
N GLN A 112 -32.49 10.58 1.04
CA GLN A 112 -33.39 10.14 2.11
C GLN A 112 -34.01 11.33 2.85
N GLU A 113 -33.24 12.38 3.10
CA GLU A 113 -33.73 13.60 3.73
C GLU A 113 -34.81 14.29 2.88
N VAL A 114 -34.58 14.40 1.57
CA VAL A 114 -35.58 14.95 0.64
C VAL A 114 -36.83 14.07 0.61
N MET A 115 -36.69 12.74 0.59
CA MET A 115 -37.84 11.83 0.63
C MET A 115 -38.63 11.97 1.94
N GLY A 116 -37.93 12.16 3.06
CA GLY A 116 -38.54 12.45 4.37
C GLY A 116 -39.36 13.73 4.33
N LYS A 117 -38.77 14.83 3.81
CA LYS A 117 -39.45 16.12 3.64
C LYS A 117 -40.70 16.01 2.77
N VAL A 118 -40.61 15.31 1.63
CA VAL A 118 -41.76 15.09 0.74
C VAL A 118 -42.87 14.33 1.47
N SER A 119 -42.53 13.28 2.22
CA SER A 119 -43.50 12.51 3.01
C SER A 119 -44.18 13.37 4.08
N GLU A 120 -43.42 14.21 4.79
CA GLU A 120 -43.96 15.16 5.76
C GLU A 120 -44.86 16.21 5.12
N ASP A 121 -44.47 16.78 3.99
CA ASP A 121 -45.25 17.77 3.27
C ASP A 121 -46.56 17.19 2.73
N VAL A 122 -46.53 15.96 2.20
CA VAL A 122 -47.74 15.25 1.77
C VAL A 122 -48.64 14.96 2.97
N ARG A 123 -48.09 14.52 4.11
CA ARG A 123 -48.88 14.33 5.34
C ARG A 123 -49.52 15.62 5.82
N LYS A 124 -48.81 16.75 5.79
CA LYS A 124 -49.36 18.06 6.16
C LYS A 124 -50.49 18.46 5.21
N LYS A 125 -50.27 18.39 3.90
CA LYS A 125 -51.28 18.69 2.88
C LYS A 125 -52.51 17.79 2.99
N LEU A 126 -52.32 16.49 3.22
CA LEU A 126 -53.41 15.55 3.45
C LEU A 126 -54.20 15.93 4.71
N THR A 127 -53.50 16.22 5.81
CA THR A 127 -54.13 16.65 7.07
C THR A 127 -54.94 17.94 6.87
N GLU A 128 -54.43 18.89 6.10
CA GLU A 128 -55.13 20.14 5.77
C GLU A 128 -56.35 19.90 4.89
N ALA A 129 -56.23 19.06 3.85
CA ALA A 129 -57.34 18.70 2.97
C ALA A 129 -58.46 17.96 3.72
N MET A 130 -58.11 17.15 4.73
CA MET A 130 -59.07 16.41 5.56
C MET A 130 -59.78 17.29 6.61
N LYS A 131 -59.40 18.57 6.79
CA LYS A 131 -60.17 19.52 7.61
C LYS A 131 -61.49 19.92 6.97
N ASP A 132 -61.60 19.79 5.65
CA ASP A 132 -62.84 20.03 4.90
C ASP A 132 -63.81 18.87 5.14
N GLN A 133 -64.85 19.11 5.92
CA GLN A 133 -65.80 18.09 6.38
C GLN A 133 -66.48 17.35 5.22
N ALA A 134 -66.78 18.03 4.12
CA ALA A 134 -67.45 17.43 2.97
C ALA A 134 -66.51 16.46 2.22
N LYS A 135 -65.26 16.87 2.01
CA LYS A 135 -64.23 16.02 1.38
C LYS A 135 -63.83 14.86 2.28
N SER A 136 -63.69 15.11 3.58
CA SER A 136 -63.38 14.09 4.58
C SER A 136 -64.48 13.02 4.65
N LYS A 137 -65.75 13.43 4.70
CA LYS A 137 -66.89 12.50 4.68
C LYS A 137 -66.87 11.61 3.43
N ALA A 138 -66.78 12.21 2.23
CA ALA A 138 -66.74 11.45 0.98
C ALA A 138 -65.53 10.51 0.88
N PHE A 139 -64.38 10.93 1.39
CA PHE A 139 -63.16 10.12 1.40
C PHE A 139 -63.26 8.93 2.36
N VAL A 140 -63.77 9.13 3.58
CA VAL A 140 -63.97 8.08 4.57
C VAL A 140 -64.99 7.04 4.11
N THR A 141 -66.12 7.46 3.51
CA THR A 141 -67.10 6.52 2.93
C THR A 141 -66.43 5.59 1.92
N LYS A 142 -65.63 6.13 0.98
CA LYS A 142 -64.91 5.33 -0.03
C LYS A 142 -63.88 4.37 0.57
N LEU A 143 -63.17 4.78 1.62
CA LEU A 143 -62.22 3.89 2.33
C LEU A 143 -62.93 2.73 3.03
N ILE A 144 -64.11 2.98 3.61
CA ILE A 144 -64.93 1.93 4.22
C ILE A 144 -65.41 0.95 3.15
N VAL A 145 -65.97 1.43 2.03
CA VAL A 145 -66.40 0.59 0.90
C VAL A 145 -65.24 -0.26 0.36
N GLN A 146 -64.05 0.35 0.18
CA GLN A 146 -62.86 -0.39 -0.25
C GLN A 146 -62.51 -1.53 0.72
N GLY A 147 -62.59 -1.29 2.04
CA GLY A 147 -62.36 -2.32 3.05
C GLY A 147 -63.40 -3.44 3.00
N LEU A 148 -64.68 -3.10 2.83
CA LEU A 148 -65.78 -4.06 2.71
C LEU A 148 -65.60 -4.96 1.48
N LEU A 149 -65.25 -4.39 0.33
CA LEU A 149 -64.96 -5.11 -0.91
C LEU A 149 -63.73 -6.04 -0.81
N MET A 150 -62.78 -5.75 0.08
CA MET A 150 -61.62 -6.62 0.31
C MET A 150 -61.91 -7.75 1.30
N LEU A 151 -62.80 -7.53 2.27
CA LEU A 151 -63.13 -8.52 3.31
C LEU A 151 -64.20 -9.52 2.86
N LEU A 152 -65.23 -9.08 2.13
CA LEU A 152 -66.33 -9.92 1.62
C LEU A 152 -67.01 -10.76 2.70
N GLU A 153 -67.13 -10.22 3.92
CA GLU A 153 -67.76 -10.88 5.05
C GLU A 153 -69.16 -10.30 5.37
N PRO A 154 -70.07 -11.11 5.94
CA PRO A 154 -71.42 -10.66 6.27
C PRO A 154 -71.49 -9.71 7.48
N SER A 155 -70.45 -9.65 8.32
CA SER A 155 -70.37 -8.77 9.49
C SER A 155 -68.98 -8.20 9.63
N VAL A 156 -68.86 -6.87 9.70
CA VAL A 156 -67.56 -6.16 9.76
C VAL A 156 -67.57 -5.13 10.88
N VAL A 157 -66.48 -5.10 11.66
CA VAL A 157 -66.30 -4.14 12.76
C VAL A 157 -65.33 -3.04 12.35
N VAL A 158 -65.83 -1.81 12.22
CA VAL A 158 -65.02 -0.64 11.86
C VAL A 158 -64.42 0.00 13.12
N ARG A 159 -63.09 0.08 13.18
CA ARG A 159 -62.37 0.80 14.24
C ARG A 159 -61.95 2.19 13.75
N CYS A 160 -62.35 3.21 14.49
CA CYS A 160 -62.03 4.61 14.19
C CYS A 160 -61.49 5.34 15.42
N ARG A 161 -60.93 6.54 15.21
CA ARG A 161 -60.49 7.42 16.30
C ARG A 161 -61.71 8.00 17.01
N GLU A 162 -61.58 8.31 18.29
CA GLU A 162 -62.67 8.85 19.09
C GLU A 162 -63.23 10.16 18.51
N CYS A 163 -62.36 11.03 17.99
CA CYS A 163 -62.73 12.28 17.33
C CYS A 163 -63.55 12.08 16.04
N ASP A 164 -63.40 10.93 15.36
CA ASP A 164 -64.00 10.68 14.05
C ASP A 164 -65.29 9.85 14.17
N LYS A 165 -65.67 9.41 15.38
CA LYS A 165 -66.80 8.49 15.62
C LYS A 165 -68.10 9.01 15.02
N ALA A 166 -68.43 10.29 15.23
CA ALA A 166 -69.65 10.90 14.70
C ALA A 166 -69.66 10.94 13.15
N LEU A 167 -68.51 11.24 12.53
CA LEU A 167 -68.37 11.27 11.08
C LEU A 167 -68.52 9.85 10.50
N VAL A 168 -67.80 8.89 11.06
CA VAL A 168 -67.82 7.48 10.61
C VAL A 168 -69.21 6.88 10.74
N SER A 169 -69.90 7.07 11.87
CA SER A 169 -71.29 6.60 12.05
C SER A 169 -72.23 7.14 10.96
N SER A 170 -72.06 8.39 10.54
CA SER A 170 -72.88 9.00 9.48
C SER A 170 -72.54 8.51 8.05
N CYS A 171 -71.45 7.76 7.87
CA CYS A 171 -70.99 7.22 6.59
C CYS A 171 -71.35 5.74 6.41
N LEU A 172 -71.68 5.02 7.50
CA LEU A 172 -71.92 3.57 7.46
C LEU A 172 -73.10 3.17 6.58
N GLU A 173 -74.20 3.91 6.65
CA GLU A 173 -75.41 3.64 5.83
C GLU A 173 -75.12 3.81 4.34
N GLN A 174 -74.41 4.89 3.98
CA GLN A 174 -74.00 5.15 2.60
C GLN A 174 -73.00 4.10 2.11
N ALA A 175 -72.01 3.73 2.92
CA ALA A 175 -71.03 2.71 2.56
C ALA A 175 -71.66 1.30 2.41
N ALA A 176 -72.67 0.97 3.21
CA ALA A 176 -73.40 -0.30 3.08
C ALA A 176 -74.22 -0.35 1.79
N ALA A 177 -74.86 0.77 1.42
CA ALA A 177 -75.57 0.89 0.15
C ALA A 177 -74.61 0.78 -1.06
N ASP A 178 -73.46 1.46 -1.00
CA ASP A 178 -72.44 1.44 -2.06
C ASP A 178 -71.73 0.07 -2.19
N TYR A 179 -71.69 -0.74 -1.12
CA TYR A 179 -71.16 -2.11 -1.17
C TYR A 179 -72.18 -3.11 -1.73
N ALA A 180 -73.47 -2.87 -1.51
CA ALA A 180 -74.55 -3.72 -2.02
C ALA A 180 -74.88 -3.44 -3.51
N ALA A 181 -74.38 -2.33 -4.06
CA ALA A 181 -74.48 -1.94 -5.46
C ALA A 181 -73.42 -2.63 -6.32
#